data_AF-A0A962DQ88-F1
#
_entry.id   AF-A0A962DQ88-F1
#
_cell.length_a   1.000
_cell.length_b   1.000
_cell.length_c   1.000
_cell.angle_alpha   90.00
_cell.angle_beta   90.00
_cell.angle_gamma   90.00
#
_symmetry.space_group_name_H-M   'P 1'
#
loop_
_entity.id
_entity.type
_entity.pdbx_description
1 polymer ?
#
loop_
_entity_poly.entity_id
_entity_poly.type
_entity_poly.pdbx_seq_one_letter_code
_entity_poly.pdbx_strand_id
1 'polypeptide(L)'
;MLIPRFKRYLLTGVLTVLPIGLTVLLFTWIWSQLAALGAPIVGALVRLLDPWAPQASALLRDSVFTGAMGVGLVVAAVYCIGWIASNMLGRRLLNWVDAVMERLPVVAQVHGAIRKTLAALQTQPTSGQRVVLIPFPSADMLTVGLVTRVFRDSNSGREVAAVYVPTTPNPTSGYLEIVPLELVQDTGWSVDQAMTFIISGGTVGPDELPFDRVPLPDTESKANADQETSKP
;
A
#
# COMPACT_ATOMS: atom_id res chain seq x y z
N MET A 1 -3.24 -46.44 15.07
CA MET A 1 -3.97 -45.23 15.52
C MET A 1 -3.05 -44.04 15.95
N LEU A 2 -1.72 -44.06 15.71
CA LEU A 2 -0.79 -42.98 16.14
C LEU A 2 -0.61 -41.82 15.14
N ILE A 3 -0.84 -42.08 13.85
CA ILE A 3 -0.61 -41.12 12.75
C ILE A 3 -1.43 -39.81 12.86
N PRO A 4 -2.69 -39.79 13.33
CA PRO A 4 -3.47 -38.56 13.46
C PRO A 4 -2.92 -37.60 14.52
N ARG A 5 -2.38 -38.14 15.62
CA ARG A 5 -1.84 -37.34 16.73
C ARG A 5 -0.48 -36.74 16.37
N PHE A 6 0.39 -37.50 15.71
CA PHE A 6 1.69 -37.01 15.24
C PHE A 6 1.54 -35.85 14.24
N LYS A 7 0.66 -35.99 13.24
CA LYS A 7 0.35 -34.91 12.29
C LYS A 7 -0.15 -33.65 12.98
N ARG A 8 -1.01 -33.79 13.99
CA ARG A 8 -1.54 -32.65 14.78
C ARG A 8 -0.43 -31.92 15.52
N TYR A 9 0.45 -32.62 16.24
CA TYR A 9 1.56 -31.98 16.95
C TYR A 9 2.58 -31.34 15.99
N LEU A 10 2.84 -31.96 14.83
CA LEU A 10 3.70 -31.37 13.81
C LEU A 10 3.09 -30.12 13.19
N LEU A 11 1.79 -30.12 12.85
CA LEU A 11 1.08 -28.93 12.36
C LEU A 11 1.06 -27.81 13.40
N THR A 12 0.75 -28.12 14.66
CA THR A 12 0.77 -27.13 15.74
C THR A 12 2.17 -26.58 15.95
N GLY A 13 3.21 -27.42 15.96
CA GLY A 13 4.60 -26.98 16.07
C GLY A 13 5.02 -26.06 14.93
N VAL A 14 4.72 -26.44 13.68
CA VAL A 14 4.99 -25.60 12.50
C VAL A 14 4.23 -24.29 12.60
N LEU A 15 2.92 -24.32 12.90
CA LEU A 15 2.09 -23.11 12.97
C LEU A 15 2.55 -22.14 14.06
N THR A 16 3.05 -22.64 15.19
CA THR A 16 3.59 -21.82 16.28
C THR A 16 4.94 -21.19 15.92
N VAL A 17 5.82 -21.93 15.24
CA VAL A 17 7.16 -21.44 14.87
C VAL A 17 7.13 -20.59 13.60
N LEU A 18 6.15 -20.78 12.72
CA LEU A 18 6.06 -20.12 11.42
C LEU A 18 6.10 -18.59 11.49
N PRO A 19 5.39 -17.89 12.42
CA PRO A 19 5.51 -16.45 12.56
C PRO A 19 6.94 -16.00 12.92
N ILE A 20 7.59 -16.71 13.84
CA ILE A 20 8.95 -16.39 14.30
C ILE A 20 9.98 -16.69 13.20
N GLY A 21 9.83 -17.82 12.51
CA GLY A 21 10.67 -18.17 11.37
C GLY A 21 10.54 -17.15 10.25
N LEU A 22 9.32 -16.65 10.00
CA LEU A 22 9.06 -15.63 8.99
C LEU A 22 9.70 -14.28 9.37
N THR A 23 9.59 -13.85 10.64
CA THR A 23 10.24 -12.59 11.07
C THR A 23 11.75 -12.67 10.96
N VAL A 24 12.37 -13.78 11.36
CA VAL A 24 13.81 -14.01 11.21
C VAL A 24 14.22 -14.05 9.74
N LEU A 25 13.43 -14.70 8.88
CA LEU A 25 13.67 -14.75 7.44
C LEU A 25 13.63 -13.35 6.82
N LEU A 26 12.60 -12.56 7.11
CA LEU A 26 12.47 -11.20 6.59
C LEU A 26 13.60 -10.31 7.09
N PHE A 27 13.93 -10.39 8.38
CA PHE A 27 14.99 -9.58 8.98
C PHE A 27 16.36 -9.92 8.36
N THR A 28 16.69 -11.20 8.24
CA THR A 28 17.96 -11.64 7.63
C THR A 28 18.02 -11.31 6.14
N TRP A 29 16.91 -11.42 5.42
CA TRP A 29 16.81 -11.00 4.02
C TRP A 29 17.06 -9.50 3.88
N ILE A 30 16.33 -8.64 4.61
CA ILE A 30 16.51 -7.18 4.57
C ILE A 30 17.96 -6.80 4.94
N TRP A 31 18.49 -7.37 6.02
CA TRP A 31 19.87 -7.13 6.46
C TRP A 31 20.88 -7.46 5.36
N SER A 32 20.72 -8.62 4.71
CA SER A 32 21.62 -9.05 3.63
C SER A 32 21.57 -8.10 2.42
N GLN A 33 20.39 -7.58 2.06
CA GLN A 33 20.24 -6.64 0.96
C GLN A 33 20.91 -5.29 1.27
N LEU A 34 20.65 -4.73 2.47
CA LEU A 34 21.28 -3.47 2.87
C LEU A 34 22.80 -3.60 2.99
N ALA A 35 23.28 -4.70 3.59
CA ALA A 35 24.71 -4.97 3.67
C ALA A 35 25.34 -5.10 2.27
N ALA A 36 24.69 -5.78 1.34
CA ALA A 36 25.16 -5.95 -0.03
C ALA A 36 25.25 -4.61 -0.80
N LEU A 37 24.30 -3.69 -0.58
CA LEU A 37 24.35 -2.35 -1.17
C LEU A 37 25.52 -1.51 -0.66
N GLY A 38 25.87 -1.62 0.62
CA GLY A 38 27.00 -0.93 1.24
C GLY A 38 28.36 -1.61 1.01
N ALA A 39 28.38 -2.91 0.76
CA ALA A 39 29.57 -3.74 0.58
C ALA A 39 30.59 -3.19 -0.45
N PRO A 40 30.22 -2.70 -1.65
CA PRO A 40 31.22 -2.19 -2.60
C PRO A 40 31.96 -0.95 -2.08
N ILE A 41 31.25 -0.05 -1.40
CA ILE A 41 31.83 1.19 -0.86
C ILE A 41 32.69 0.89 0.36
N VAL A 42 32.18 0.05 1.27
CA VAL A 42 32.94 -0.44 2.43
C VAL A 42 34.20 -1.18 1.98
N GLY A 43 34.08 -2.09 1.01
CA GLY A 43 35.21 -2.83 0.46
C GLY A 43 36.24 -1.93 -0.21
N ALA A 44 35.82 -0.89 -0.93
CA ALA A 44 36.71 0.12 -1.48
C ALA A 44 37.45 0.90 -0.37
N LEU A 45 36.73 1.30 0.68
CA LEU A 45 37.31 2.01 1.83
C LEU A 45 38.34 1.15 2.57
N VAL A 46 38.02 -0.12 2.84
CA VAL A 46 38.95 -1.08 3.48
C VAL A 46 40.22 -1.24 2.64
N ARG A 47 40.11 -1.37 1.31
CA ARG A 47 41.27 -1.47 0.40
C ARG A 47 42.14 -0.21 0.40
N LEU A 48 41.54 0.97 0.54
CA LEU A 48 42.26 2.24 0.62
C LEU A 48 42.95 2.45 1.97
N LEU A 49 42.38 1.92 3.06
CA LEU A 49 42.92 2.03 4.42
C LEU A 49 43.95 0.93 4.76
N ASP A 50 43.93 -0.21 4.08
CA ASP A 50 44.83 -1.35 4.33
C ASP A 50 46.33 -0.97 4.37
N PRO A 51 46.84 -0.07 3.49
CA PRO A 51 48.24 0.37 3.52
C PRO A 51 48.61 1.22 4.74
N TRP A 52 47.64 1.89 5.37
CA TRP A 52 47.87 2.92 6.39
C TRP A 52 47.56 2.42 7.82
N ALA A 53 46.66 1.44 7.97
CA ALA A 53 46.24 0.93 9.27
C ALA A 53 45.88 -0.59 9.22
N PRO A 54 46.87 -1.48 9.10
CA PRO A 54 46.65 -2.93 8.94
C PRO A 54 46.01 -3.61 10.17
N GLN A 55 46.12 -3.01 11.36
CA GLN A 55 45.48 -3.51 12.59
C GLN A 55 43.97 -3.20 12.62
N ALA A 56 43.58 -2.04 12.07
CA ALA A 56 42.18 -1.67 11.91
C ALA A 56 41.51 -2.49 10.79
N SER A 57 42.24 -2.82 9.72
CA SER A 57 41.72 -3.65 8.63
C SER A 57 41.47 -5.10 9.02
N ALA A 58 42.09 -5.61 10.10
CA ALA A 58 41.81 -6.93 10.64
C ALA A 58 40.45 -7.01 11.36
N LEU A 59 40.08 -5.97 12.13
CA LEU A 59 38.74 -5.85 12.74
C LEU A 59 37.65 -5.62 11.68
N LEU A 60 38.00 -4.88 10.62
CA LEU A 60 37.12 -4.63 9.47
C LEU A 60 36.95 -5.84 8.53
N ARG A 61 37.67 -6.95 8.75
CA ARG A 61 37.45 -8.22 8.02
C ARG A 61 36.41 -9.11 8.68
N ASP A 62 35.95 -8.78 9.88
CA ASP A 62 34.83 -9.52 10.48
C ASP A 62 33.56 -9.27 9.67
N SER A 63 32.92 -10.36 9.27
CA SER A 63 31.72 -10.37 8.42
C SER A 63 30.55 -9.62 9.05
N VAL A 64 30.42 -9.68 10.38
CA VAL A 64 29.35 -9.02 11.12
C VAL A 64 29.59 -7.51 11.16
N PHE A 65 30.81 -7.08 11.47
CA PHE A 65 31.18 -5.66 11.52
C PHE A 65 31.08 -5.00 10.14
N THR A 66 31.57 -5.69 9.09
CA THR A 66 31.47 -5.20 7.70
C THR A 66 30.03 -5.02 7.26
N GLY A 67 29.17 -6.00 7.57
CA GLY A 67 27.75 -5.94 7.26
C GLY A 67 27.05 -4.79 7.98
N ALA A 68 27.30 -4.62 9.28
CA ALA A 68 26.76 -3.53 10.07
C ALA A 68 27.20 -2.14 9.55
N MET A 69 28.47 -2.00 9.17
CA MET A 69 28.99 -0.76 8.58
C MET A 69 28.38 -0.49 7.20
N GLY A 70 28.18 -1.52 6.38
CA GLY A 70 27.48 -1.41 5.09
C GLY A 70 26.04 -0.93 5.25
N VAL A 71 25.29 -1.55 6.17
CA VAL A 71 23.93 -1.14 6.53
C VAL A 71 23.93 0.31 7.02
N GLY A 72 24.82 0.67 7.95
CA GLY A 72 24.93 2.03 8.48
C GLY A 72 25.23 3.08 7.41
N LEU A 73 26.11 2.75 6.46
CA LEU A 73 26.42 3.62 5.33
C LEU A 73 25.20 3.84 4.43
N VAL A 74 24.44 2.79 4.12
CA VAL A 74 23.21 2.90 3.32
C VAL A 74 22.18 3.77 4.05
N VAL A 75 21.98 3.57 5.35
CA VAL A 75 21.07 4.40 6.17
C VAL A 75 21.52 5.86 6.16
N ALA A 76 22.82 6.13 6.34
CA ALA A 76 23.37 7.48 6.29
C ALA A 76 23.20 8.12 4.91
N ALA A 77 23.40 7.36 3.82
CA ALA A 77 23.18 7.84 2.46
C ALA A 77 21.70 8.21 2.22
N VAL A 78 20.76 7.34 2.64
CA VAL A 78 19.32 7.61 2.56
C VAL A 78 18.96 8.87 3.37
N TYR A 79 19.50 9.02 4.58
CA TYR A 79 19.32 10.22 5.39
C TYR A 79 19.84 11.47 4.68
N CYS A 80 21.06 11.44 4.14
CA CYS A 80 21.65 12.56 3.41
C CYS A 80 20.83 12.94 2.17
N ILE A 81 20.32 11.94 1.42
CA ILE A 81 19.42 12.17 0.28
C ILE A 81 18.15 12.85 0.75
N GLY A 82 17.53 12.37 1.84
CA GLY A 82 16.34 12.99 2.43
C GLY A 82 16.59 14.43 2.90
N TRP A 83 17.74 14.67 3.54
CA TRP A 83 18.15 16.00 3.98
C TRP A 83 18.35 16.96 2.80
N ILE A 84 19.06 16.54 1.76
CA ILE A 84 19.24 17.32 0.52
C ILE A 84 17.87 17.60 -0.12
N ALA A 85 17.01 16.59 -0.24
CA ALA A 85 15.67 16.71 -0.82
C ALA A 85 14.77 17.69 -0.03
N SER A 86 15.00 17.84 1.27
CA SER A 86 14.25 18.79 2.10
C SER A 86 14.62 20.24 1.81
N ASN A 87 15.82 20.50 1.26
CA ASN A 87 16.32 21.84 0.99
C ASN A 87 15.95 22.34 -0.41
N MET A 88 15.83 23.66 -0.59
CA MET A 88 15.37 24.27 -1.86
C MET A 88 16.31 23.95 -3.05
N LEU A 89 17.61 23.83 -2.81
CA LEU A 89 18.58 23.44 -3.84
C LEU A 89 18.43 21.96 -4.24
N GLY A 90 18.18 21.07 -3.28
CA GLY A 90 17.99 19.65 -3.59
C GLY A 90 16.68 19.38 -4.32
N ARG A 91 15.59 20.11 -4.01
CA ARG A 91 14.36 20.05 -4.80
C ARG A 91 14.58 20.44 -6.27
N ARG A 92 15.39 21.47 -6.53
CA ARG A 92 15.76 21.87 -7.90
C ARG A 92 16.59 20.80 -8.62
N LEU A 93 17.56 20.21 -7.92
CA LEU A 93 18.38 19.13 -8.49
C LEU A 93 17.55 17.88 -8.82
N LEU A 94 16.66 17.47 -7.92
CA LEU A 94 15.76 16.33 -8.15
C LEU A 94 14.86 16.57 -9.36
N ASN A 95 14.24 17.75 -9.46
CA ASN A 95 13.41 18.09 -10.63
C ASN A 95 14.22 18.09 -11.94
N TRP A 96 15.50 18.46 -11.90
CA TRP A 96 16.37 18.39 -13.07
C TRP A 96 16.66 16.94 -13.48
N VAL A 97 16.98 16.07 -12.52
CA VAL A 97 17.17 14.63 -12.76
C VAL A 97 15.90 14.02 -13.34
N ASP A 98 14.73 14.38 -12.80
CA ASP A 98 13.44 13.90 -13.30
C ASP A 98 13.19 14.38 -14.74
N ALA A 99 13.48 15.64 -15.05
CA ALA A 99 13.36 16.16 -16.42
C ALA A 99 14.30 15.46 -17.41
N VAL A 100 15.44 14.95 -16.95
CA VAL A 100 16.34 14.12 -17.78
C VAL A 100 15.78 12.71 -17.96
N MET A 101 15.24 12.10 -16.89
CA MET A 101 14.61 10.78 -16.93
C MET A 101 13.37 10.76 -17.85
N GLU A 102 12.58 11.84 -17.86
CA GLU A 102 11.40 12.00 -18.72
C GLU A 102 11.72 12.06 -20.22
N ARG A 103 12.98 12.31 -20.61
CA ARG A 103 13.41 12.29 -22.02
C ARG A 103 13.64 10.88 -22.55
N LEU A 104 13.72 9.87 -21.68
CA LEU A 104 13.88 8.48 -22.06
C LEU A 104 12.49 7.81 -22.07
N PRO A 105 11.93 7.44 -23.24
CA PRO A 105 10.51 7.10 -23.38
C PRO A 105 10.06 5.92 -22.49
N VAL A 106 10.92 4.94 -22.23
CA VAL A 106 10.62 3.81 -21.34
C VAL A 106 10.71 4.20 -19.86
N VAL A 107 11.71 5.01 -19.49
CA VAL A 107 11.94 5.45 -18.11
C VAL A 107 10.86 6.43 -17.67
N ALA A 108 10.44 7.33 -18.57
CA ALA A 108 9.37 8.30 -18.33
C ALA A 108 8.04 7.65 -17.93
N GLN A 109 7.68 6.51 -18.55
CA GLN A 109 6.44 5.79 -18.24
C GLN A 109 6.47 5.18 -16.84
N VAL A 110 7.56 4.50 -16.48
CA VAL A 110 7.72 3.83 -15.18
C VAL A 110 7.86 4.87 -14.06
N HIS A 111 8.76 5.83 -14.23
CA HIS A 111 9.05 6.86 -13.23
C HIS A 111 7.84 7.78 -13.04
N GLY A 112 7.18 8.16 -14.13
CA GLY A 112 5.94 8.94 -14.08
C GLY A 112 4.79 8.22 -13.37
N ALA A 113 4.62 6.91 -13.57
CA ALA A 113 3.63 6.12 -12.84
C ALA A 113 3.92 6.08 -11.33
N ILE A 114 5.17 5.77 -10.95
CA ILE A 114 5.61 5.74 -9.55
C ILE A 114 5.39 7.11 -8.88
N ARG A 115 5.80 8.20 -9.56
CA ARG A 115 5.68 9.55 -9.03
C ARG A 115 4.22 9.99 -8.88
N LYS A 116 3.34 9.60 -9.81
CA LYS A 116 1.89 9.84 -9.70
C LYS A 116 1.27 9.08 -8.53
N THR A 117 1.65 7.82 -8.33
CA THR A 117 1.18 7.03 -7.19
C THR A 117 1.68 7.61 -5.88
N LEU A 118 2.96 7.98 -5.78
CA LEU A 118 3.52 8.63 -4.61
C LEU A 118 2.88 10.01 -4.35
N ALA A 119 2.64 10.80 -5.40
CA ALA A 119 1.94 12.07 -5.28
C ALA A 119 0.50 11.89 -4.78
N ALA A 120 -0.19 10.85 -5.23
CA ALA A 120 -1.53 10.49 -4.75
C ALA A 120 -1.52 10.07 -3.26
N LEU A 121 -0.46 9.39 -2.81
CA LEU A 121 -0.27 9.05 -1.39
C LEU A 121 0.13 10.27 -0.53
N GLN A 122 0.78 11.27 -1.13
CA GLN A 122 1.21 12.51 -0.46
C GLN A 122 0.16 13.61 -0.44
N THR A 123 -0.78 13.61 -1.39
CA THR A 123 -1.97 14.43 -1.28
C THR A 123 -2.73 13.98 -0.04
N GLN A 124 -2.73 14.84 0.98
CA GLN A 124 -3.55 14.64 2.16
C GLN A 124 -4.97 14.30 1.70
N PRO A 125 -5.58 13.21 2.19
CA PRO A 125 -6.99 13.00 1.95
C PRO A 125 -7.69 14.24 2.49
N THR A 126 -8.36 14.98 1.61
CA THR A 126 -9.28 16.04 2.01
C THR A 126 -10.19 15.44 3.07
N SER A 127 -9.97 15.82 4.34
CA SER A 127 -10.73 15.37 5.53
C SER A 127 -11.22 13.90 5.49
N GLY A 128 -10.27 12.97 5.65
CA GLY A 128 -10.52 11.59 6.07
C GLY A 128 -10.61 10.59 4.92
N GLN A 129 -9.67 9.65 4.85
CA GLN A 129 -9.91 8.36 4.21
C GLN A 129 -11.06 7.68 4.98
N ARG A 130 -12.29 7.88 4.52
CA ARG A 130 -13.47 7.31 5.16
C ARG A 130 -13.64 5.87 4.72
N VAL A 131 -13.78 5.00 5.71
CA VAL A 131 -14.24 3.62 5.51
C VAL A 131 -15.74 3.69 5.29
N VAL A 132 -16.17 3.18 4.15
CA VAL A 132 -17.55 3.29 3.69
C VAL A 132 -18.11 1.94 3.30
N LEU A 133 -19.44 1.84 3.29
CA LEU A 133 -20.18 0.77 2.64
C LEU A 133 -20.75 1.28 1.33
N ILE A 134 -20.64 0.46 0.29
CA ILE A 134 -21.26 0.70 -1.00
C ILE A 134 -21.99 -0.54 -1.50
N PRO A 135 -23.06 -0.39 -2.30
CA PRO A 135 -23.74 -1.51 -2.93
C PRO A 135 -22.84 -2.17 -3.99
N PHE A 136 -22.37 -3.40 -3.75
CA PHE A 136 -21.54 -4.17 -4.67
C PHE A 136 -21.50 -5.67 -4.29
N PRO A 137 -21.60 -6.61 -5.26
CA PRO A 137 -21.82 -6.40 -6.70
C PRO A 137 -23.30 -6.16 -7.08
N SER A 138 -24.23 -6.31 -6.15
CA SER A 138 -25.66 -6.04 -6.33
C SER A 138 -26.18 -5.04 -5.30
N ALA A 139 -27.31 -4.41 -5.57
CA ALA A 139 -27.92 -3.43 -4.68
C ALA A 139 -28.33 -3.96 -3.30
N ASP A 140 -28.57 -5.27 -3.18
CA ASP A 140 -28.91 -5.92 -1.90
C ASP A 140 -27.68 -6.24 -1.04
N MET A 141 -26.46 -5.99 -1.53
CA MET A 141 -25.21 -6.34 -0.87
C MET A 141 -24.39 -5.09 -0.59
N LEU A 142 -23.89 -4.94 0.63
CA LEU A 142 -22.94 -3.88 0.97
C LEU A 142 -21.53 -4.45 1.11
N THR A 143 -20.55 -3.71 0.59
CA THR A 143 -19.13 -4.05 0.68
C THR A 143 -18.36 -2.89 1.31
N VAL A 144 -17.41 -3.23 2.19
CA VAL A 144 -16.49 -2.29 2.81
C VAL A 144 -15.48 -1.78 1.77
N GLY A 145 -15.34 -0.46 1.68
CA GLY A 145 -14.39 0.19 0.79
C GLY A 145 -13.79 1.46 1.41
N LEU A 146 -12.82 2.04 0.72
CA LEU A 146 -12.18 3.29 1.11
C LEU A 146 -12.43 4.34 0.03
N VAL A 147 -13.01 5.48 0.42
CA VAL A 147 -13.15 6.61 -0.52
C VAL A 147 -11.77 7.16 -0.84
N THR A 148 -11.39 7.08 -2.11
CA THR A 148 -10.11 7.59 -2.60
C THR A 148 -10.24 8.99 -3.14
N ARG A 149 -11.39 9.32 -3.75
CA ARG A 149 -11.66 10.64 -4.33
C ARG A 149 -13.15 10.86 -4.55
N VAL A 150 -13.60 12.11 -4.45
CA VAL A 150 -14.92 12.56 -4.89
C VAL A 150 -14.76 13.43 -6.13
N PHE A 151 -15.63 13.23 -7.10
CA PHE A 151 -15.69 13.97 -8.35
C PHE A 151 -17.09 14.53 -8.55
N ARG A 152 -17.18 15.53 -9.42
CA ARG A 152 -18.44 15.99 -9.97
C ARG A 152 -18.57 15.43 -11.39
N ASP A 153 -19.63 14.67 -11.66
CA ASP A 153 -19.93 14.16 -12.99
C ASP A 153 -20.15 15.34 -13.94
N SER A 154 -19.43 15.35 -15.05
CA SER A 154 -19.52 16.40 -16.06
C SER A 154 -20.85 16.41 -16.81
N ASN A 155 -21.56 15.28 -16.87
CA ASN A 155 -22.81 15.15 -17.61
C ASN A 155 -24.02 15.52 -16.75
N SER A 156 -24.17 14.88 -15.59
CA SER A 156 -25.32 15.10 -14.70
C SER A 156 -25.09 16.20 -13.66
N GLY A 157 -23.85 16.62 -13.44
CA GLY A 157 -23.48 17.56 -12.39
C GLY A 157 -23.53 16.98 -10.96
N ARG A 158 -23.90 15.70 -10.81
CA ARG A 158 -23.98 14.98 -9.52
C ARG A 158 -22.59 14.65 -8.98
N GLU A 159 -22.51 14.49 -7.66
CA GLU A 159 -21.27 14.02 -7.03
C GLU A 159 -21.18 12.49 -7.07
N VAL A 160 -20.00 11.99 -7.44
CA VAL A 160 -19.67 10.55 -7.48
C VAL A 160 -18.38 10.30 -6.73
N ALA A 161 -18.27 9.17 -6.06
CA ALA A 161 -17.09 8.76 -5.32
C ALA A 161 -16.38 7.60 -6.02
N ALA A 162 -15.05 7.68 -6.10
CA ALA A 162 -14.19 6.55 -6.40
C ALA A 162 -13.84 5.83 -5.10
N VAL A 163 -14.30 4.59 -4.99
CA VAL A 163 -14.16 3.75 -3.80
C VAL A 163 -13.29 2.55 -4.15
N TYR A 164 -12.20 2.38 -3.40
CA TYR A 164 -11.37 1.18 -3.49
C TYR A 164 -12.00 0.08 -2.64
N VAL A 165 -12.32 -1.03 -3.28
CA VAL A 165 -12.93 -2.22 -2.67
C VAL A 165 -11.86 -3.33 -2.62
N PRO A 166 -11.20 -3.55 -1.47
CA PRO A 166 -10.16 -4.56 -1.36
C PRO A 166 -10.72 -5.98 -1.38
N THR A 167 -9.94 -6.94 -1.89
CA THR A 167 -10.27 -8.36 -1.82
C THR A 167 -9.87 -9.01 -0.50
N THR A 168 -10.68 -9.95 -0.06
CA THR A 168 -10.50 -10.75 1.16
C THR A 168 -9.79 -12.07 0.84
N PRO A 169 -8.84 -12.56 1.67
CA PRO A 169 -8.19 -11.94 2.82
C PRO A 169 -6.96 -11.08 2.46
N ASN A 170 -6.59 -11.01 1.18
CA ASN A 170 -5.40 -10.31 0.72
C ASN A 170 -5.77 -8.96 0.07
N PRO A 171 -5.67 -7.82 0.79
CA PRO A 171 -6.13 -6.52 0.33
C PRO A 171 -5.17 -5.84 -0.66
N THR A 172 -4.21 -6.59 -1.21
CA THR A 172 -3.28 -6.09 -2.25
C THR A 172 -3.94 -5.94 -3.62
N SER A 173 -5.04 -6.66 -3.84
CA SER A 173 -5.93 -6.49 -4.99
C SER A 173 -7.30 -5.97 -4.55
N GLY A 174 -8.06 -5.48 -5.51
CA GLY A 174 -9.38 -4.91 -5.28
C GLY A 174 -10.03 -4.42 -6.56
N TYR A 175 -11.24 -3.92 -6.42
CA TYR A 175 -11.98 -3.23 -7.46
C TYR A 175 -11.93 -1.72 -7.19
N LEU A 176 -12.03 -0.95 -8.26
CA LEU A 176 -12.27 0.48 -8.18
C LEU A 176 -13.69 0.72 -8.66
N GLU A 177 -14.56 1.10 -7.73
CA GLU A 177 -15.96 1.37 -8.03
C GLU A 177 -16.22 2.87 -8.05
N ILE A 178 -16.95 3.33 -9.06
CA ILE A 178 -17.43 4.71 -9.14
C ILE A 178 -18.92 4.68 -8.87
N VAL A 179 -19.34 5.18 -7.71
CA VAL A 179 -20.73 5.16 -7.27
C VAL A 179 -21.23 6.58 -6.99
N PRO A 180 -22.54 6.87 -7.18
CA PRO A 180 -23.14 8.11 -6.71
C PRO A 180 -22.86 8.33 -5.22
N LEU A 181 -22.51 9.57 -4.84
CA LEU A 181 -22.13 9.88 -3.45
C LEU A 181 -23.27 9.56 -2.46
N GLU A 182 -24.52 9.66 -2.90
CA GLU A 182 -25.73 9.29 -2.15
C GLU A 182 -25.84 7.80 -1.79
N LEU A 183 -25.11 6.91 -2.50
CA LEU A 183 -25.04 5.48 -2.19
C LEU A 183 -23.86 5.12 -1.27
N VAL A 184 -23.06 6.10 -0.87
CA VAL A 184 -21.88 5.90 -0.01
C VAL A 184 -22.26 6.12 1.43
N GLN A 185 -22.26 5.03 2.21
CA GLN A 185 -22.60 5.07 3.63
C GLN A 185 -21.33 5.06 4.49
N ASP A 186 -21.21 6.00 5.44
CA ASP A 186 -20.09 6.00 6.39
C ASP A 186 -20.25 4.87 7.41
N THR A 187 -19.19 4.13 7.66
CA THR A 187 -19.18 3.05 8.67
C THR A 187 -18.87 3.54 10.08
N GLY A 188 -18.26 4.71 10.23
CA GLY A 188 -17.64 5.16 11.48
C GLY A 188 -16.39 4.37 11.89
N TRP A 189 -15.96 3.39 11.09
CA TRP A 189 -14.80 2.56 11.39
C TRP A 189 -13.49 3.30 11.08
N SER A 190 -12.45 2.99 11.85
CA SER A 190 -11.09 3.34 11.47
C SER A 190 -10.61 2.46 10.30
N VAL A 191 -9.63 2.97 9.54
CA VAL A 191 -8.98 2.18 8.47
C VAL A 191 -8.40 0.87 9.00
N ASP A 192 -7.88 0.85 10.23
CA ASP A 192 -7.32 -0.34 10.87
C ASP A 192 -8.39 -1.39 11.18
N GLN A 193 -9.54 -0.96 11.69
CA GLN A 193 -10.69 -1.84 11.92
C GLN A 193 -11.19 -2.47 10.61
N ALA A 194 -11.32 -1.67 9.55
CA ALA A 194 -11.70 -2.14 8.23
C ALA A 194 -10.70 -3.16 7.67
N MET A 195 -9.41 -2.84 7.73
CA MET A 195 -8.36 -3.73 7.24
C MET A 195 -8.29 -5.04 8.04
N THR A 196 -8.50 -4.99 9.35
CA THR A 196 -8.60 -6.20 10.19
C THR A 196 -9.79 -7.07 9.77
N PHE A 197 -10.95 -6.46 9.52
CA PHE A 197 -12.13 -7.15 9.00
C PHE A 197 -11.87 -7.81 7.64
N ILE A 198 -11.24 -7.07 6.72
CA ILE A 198 -10.91 -7.59 5.38
C ILE A 198 -9.84 -8.68 5.46
N ILE A 199 -8.75 -8.50 6.21
CA ILE A 199 -7.68 -9.51 6.27
C ILE A 199 -8.16 -10.80 6.96
N SER A 200 -9.06 -10.69 7.94
CA SER A 200 -9.60 -11.83 8.67
C SER A 200 -10.68 -12.61 7.92
N GLY A 201 -11.09 -12.20 6.71
CA GLY A 201 -12.22 -12.84 6.03
C GLY A 201 -13.59 -12.48 6.62
N GLY A 202 -13.67 -11.38 7.37
CA GLY A 202 -14.86 -10.98 8.12
C GLY A 202 -15.04 -11.67 9.47
N THR A 203 -14.04 -12.42 9.94
CA THR A 203 -14.12 -13.15 11.22
C THR A 203 -13.77 -12.29 12.44
N VAL A 204 -13.10 -11.15 12.23
CA VAL A 204 -12.67 -10.22 13.28
C VAL A 204 -12.98 -8.80 12.84
N GLY A 205 -13.82 -8.08 13.56
CA GLY A 205 -14.16 -6.68 13.29
C GLY A 205 -15.09 -6.10 14.35
N PRO A 206 -15.52 -4.83 14.21
CA PRO A 206 -16.51 -4.22 15.08
C PRO A 206 -17.83 -4.99 15.08
N ASP A 207 -18.51 -5.03 16.22
CA ASP A 207 -19.76 -5.79 16.41
C ASP A 207 -20.97 -5.13 15.72
N GLU A 208 -20.89 -3.83 15.44
CA GLU A 208 -21.94 -3.05 14.82
C GLU A 208 -21.52 -2.55 13.43
N LEU A 209 -22.40 -2.75 12.45
CA LEU A 209 -22.27 -2.25 11.09
C LEU A 209 -23.61 -1.59 10.68
N PRO A 210 -23.61 -0.33 10.24
CA PRO A 210 -24.83 0.32 9.78
C PRO A 210 -25.22 -0.26 8.42
N PHE A 211 -26.20 -1.17 8.41
CA PHE A 211 -26.74 -1.78 7.19
C PHE A 211 -28.03 -1.07 6.79
N ASP A 212 -27.91 0.09 6.15
CA ASP A 212 -29.08 0.79 5.62
C ASP A 212 -29.26 0.40 4.15
N ARG A 213 -30.47 -0.06 3.77
CA ARG A 213 -30.80 -0.25 2.36
C ARG A 213 -30.87 1.12 1.71
N VAL A 214 -29.88 1.47 0.88
CA VAL A 214 -29.99 2.68 0.06
C VAL A 214 -30.97 2.39 -1.08
N PRO A 215 -32.13 3.06 -1.15
CA PRO A 215 -33.07 2.85 -2.25
C PRO A 215 -32.37 3.24 -3.55
N LEU A 216 -32.32 2.30 -4.51
CA LEU A 216 -31.92 2.66 -5.86
C LEU A 216 -32.93 3.69 -6.41
N PRO A 217 -32.48 4.74 -7.13
CA PRO A 217 -33.42 5.63 -7.80
C PRO A 217 -34.30 4.82 -8.76
N ASP A 218 -35.61 4.84 -8.51
CA ASP A 218 -36.62 4.04 -9.21
C ASP A 218 -36.42 4.12 -10.73
N THR A 219 -35.91 3.04 -11.32
CA THR A 219 -35.79 2.93 -12.78
C THR A 219 -37.17 2.67 -13.41
N GLU A 220 -38.18 2.32 -12.60
CA GLU A 220 -39.55 2.01 -13.05
C GLU A 220 -40.42 3.24 -13.32
N SER A 221 -40.10 4.42 -12.77
CA SER A 221 -40.95 5.62 -12.97
C SER A 221 -40.88 6.17 -14.40
N LYS A 222 -39.78 5.95 -15.13
CA LYS A 222 -39.64 6.43 -16.53
C LYS A 222 -40.34 5.53 -17.56
N ALA A 223 -40.52 4.24 -17.27
CA ALA A 223 -41.17 3.31 -18.20
C ALA A 223 -42.69 3.57 -18.33
N ASN A 224 -43.34 4.08 -17.28
CA ASN A 224 -44.77 4.42 -17.32
C ASN A 224 -45.05 5.83 -17.89
N ALA A 225 -44.12 6.79 -17.78
CA ALA A 225 -44.29 8.13 -18.35
C ALA A 225 -44.24 8.13 -19.89
N ASP A 226 -43.46 7.22 -20.49
CA ASP A 226 -43.37 7.06 -21.94
C ASP A 226 -44.56 6.27 -22.54
N GLN A 227 -45.30 5.51 -21.71
CA GLN A 227 -46.53 4.81 -22.14
C GLN A 227 -47.79 5.69 -22.07
N GLU A 228 -47.83 6.70 -21.19
CA GLU A 228 -48.96 7.63 -21.10
C GLU A 228 -48.94 8.74 -22.17
N THR A 229 -47.79 9.03 -22.78
CA THR A 229 -47.66 10.02 -23.87
C THR A 229 -47.89 9.42 -25.27
N SER A 230 -48.10 8.11 -25.38
CA SER A 230 -48.23 7.36 -26.63
C SER A 230 -49.65 6.82 -26.91
N LYS A 231 -50.69 7.33 -26.23
CA LYS A 231 -52.08 6.93 -26.53
C LYS A 231 -52.83 8.07 -27.25
N PRO A 232 -53.25 7.90 -28.52
CA PRO A 232 -54.06 8.87 -29.24
C PRO A 232 -55.50 8.94 -28.71
#